data_AF-A0AAW1HR59-F1
#
_entry.id   AF-A0AAW1HR59-F1
#
_cell.length_a   1.000
_cell.length_b   1.000
_cell.length_c   1.000
_cell.angle_alpha   90.00
_cell.angle_beta   90.00
_cell.angle_gamma   90.00
#
_symmetry.space_group_name_H-M   'P 1'
#
loop_
_entity.id
_entity.type
_entity.pdbx_description
1 polymer ?
#
loop_
_entity_poly.entity_id
_entity_poly.type
_entity_poly.pdbx_seq_one_letter_code
_entity_poly.pdbx_strand_id
1 'polypeptide(L)'
;MKGVRKRIGNGLDTRVWVDPWIPGTQTRMVLSSRTEETNDMRVAELLNNEGNGWDLQKLQRYFLPVEQERILAIRISSLKPEDSWCWELEKDGVYSVRSAYKKLLAKGEEEAEQSDYATEKKLWNMIWKAAVLPRVKIFF
;
A
#
# COMPACT_ATOMS: atom_id res chain seq x y z
N MET A 1 -1.70 9.58 7.02
CA MET A 1 -1.99 8.17 7.36
C MET A 1 -0.87 7.30 6.81
N LYS A 2 -0.14 6.56 7.65
CA LYS A 2 0.99 5.71 7.21
C LYS A 2 0.50 4.25 7.09
N GLY A 3 0.70 3.62 5.93
CA GLY A 3 0.49 2.17 5.75
C GLY A 3 -0.69 1.74 4.88
N VAL A 4 -1.38 2.65 4.20
CA VAL A 4 -2.48 2.33 3.26
C VAL A 4 -2.10 2.68 1.82
N ARG A 5 -2.62 1.90 0.87
CA ARG A 5 -2.49 2.10 -0.57
C ARG A 5 -3.82 1.84 -1.28
N LYS A 6 -3.99 2.37 -2.49
CA LYS A 6 -5.09 2.00 -3.39
C LYS A 6 -4.79 0.65 -4.04
N ARG A 7 -5.74 -0.27 -3.95
CA ARG A 7 -5.84 -1.49 -4.75
C ARG A 7 -6.62 -1.12 -6.01
N ILE A 8 -5.97 -1.28 -7.16
CA ILE A 8 -6.54 -0.96 -8.47
C ILE A 8 -7.54 -2.04 -8.87
N GLY A 9 -8.76 -1.60 -9.17
CA GLY A 9 -9.78 -2.36 -9.87
C GLY A 9 -9.93 -1.83 -11.29
N ASN A 10 -10.85 -0.89 -11.51
CA ASN A 10 -11.08 -0.22 -12.78
C ASN A 10 -10.19 1.01 -13.00
N GLY A 11 -9.52 1.52 -11.97
CA GLY A 11 -8.58 2.64 -12.03
C GLY A 11 -9.21 4.03 -12.20
N LEU A 12 -10.55 4.14 -12.17
CA LEU A 12 -11.27 5.40 -12.41
C LEU A 12 -11.18 6.37 -11.22
N ASP A 13 -11.07 5.84 -10.00
CA ASP A 13 -11.04 6.61 -8.74
C ASP A 13 -9.61 6.71 -8.16
N THR A 14 -8.60 6.45 -8.99
CA THR A 14 -7.21 6.53 -8.55
C THR A 14 -6.42 7.47 -9.46
N ARG A 15 -5.90 8.55 -8.89
CA ARG A 15 -5.00 9.49 -9.57
C ARG A 15 -3.58 8.97 -9.57
N VAL A 16 -2.96 9.01 -10.74
CA VAL A 16 -1.62 8.45 -10.96
C VAL A 16 -0.60 9.07 -10.01
N TRP A 17 -0.58 10.39 -9.88
CA TRP A 17 0.46 11.14 -9.18
C TRP A 17 0.13 11.54 -7.75
N VAL A 18 -1.12 11.34 -7.32
CA VAL A 18 -1.61 11.83 -6.02
C VAL A 18 -1.86 10.68 -5.06
N ASP A 19 -2.47 9.60 -5.54
CA ASP A 19 -2.89 8.52 -4.69
C ASP A 19 -1.78 7.44 -4.61
N PRO A 20 -1.57 6.80 -3.45
CA PRO A 20 -0.52 5.80 -3.29
C PRO A 20 -0.98 4.45 -3.83
N TRP A 21 -0.72 4.11 -5.09
CA TRP A 21 -1.24 2.88 -5.72
C TRP A 21 -0.17 1.88 -6.17
N ILE A 22 1.06 2.34 -6.41
CA ILE A 22 2.19 1.47 -6.79
C ILE A 22 2.77 0.79 -5.53
N PRO A 23 2.89 -0.54 -5.47
CA PRO A 23 3.41 -1.24 -4.30
C PRO A 23 4.92 -1.03 -4.11
N GLY A 24 5.35 -0.96 -2.84
CA GLY A 24 6.76 -1.04 -2.44
C GLY A 24 7.59 0.23 -2.67
N THR A 25 6.97 1.36 -3.05
CA THR A 25 7.64 2.66 -3.12
C THR A 25 7.83 3.23 -1.72
N GLN A 26 9.08 3.45 -1.29
CA GLN A 26 9.38 4.08 0.02
C GLN A 26 8.70 5.46 0.16
N THR A 27 8.61 6.19 -0.95
CA THR A 27 7.93 7.49 -1.05
C THR A 27 6.42 7.37 -1.25
N ARG A 28 5.90 6.17 -1.58
CA ARG A 28 4.50 5.88 -1.96
C ARG A 28 3.94 6.73 -3.11
N MET A 29 4.80 7.50 -3.75
CA MET A 29 4.45 8.42 -4.84
C MET A 29 5.24 8.01 -6.05
N VAL A 30 4.66 8.26 -7.22
CA VAL A 30 5.36 8.13 -8.48
C VAL A 30 6.47 9.19 -8.53
N LEU A 31 7.69 8.75 -8.78
CA LEU A 31 8.92 9.53 -8.85
C LEU A 31 9.07 10.21 -10.21
N SER A 32 8.46 9.64 -11.25
CA SER A 32 8.50 10.22 -12.60
C SER A 32 7.90 11.64 -12.64
N SER A 33 8.37 12.45 -13.57
CA SER A 33 7.99 13.85 -13.66
C SER A 33 6.54 14.00 -14.09
N ARG A 34 5.73 14.57 -13.22
CA ARG A 34 4.37 15.05 -13.52
C ARG A 34 4.43 16.34 -14.35
N THR A 35 3.66 16.39 -15.43
CA THR A 35 3.39 17.60 -16.22
C THR A 35 2.02 18.18 -15.87
N GLU A 36 1.74 19.45 -16.22
CA GLU A 36 0.40 20.04 -16.02
C GLU A 36 -0.69 19.22 -16.74
N GLU A 37 -0.39 18.73 -17.93
CA GLU A 37 -1.30 17.90 -18.74
C GLU A 37 -1.65 16.56 -18.08
N THR A 38 -0.77 16.02 -17.23
CA THR A 38 -0.95 14.70 -16.59
C THR A 38 -1.44 14.81 -15.16
N ASN A 39 -1.72 16.02 -14.67
CA ASN A 39 -2.01 16.26 -13.26
C ASN A 39 -3.27 15.53 -12.77
N ASP A 40 -4.30 15.44 -13.62
CA ASP A 40 -5.55 14.76 -13.32
C ASP A 40 -5.65 13.33 -13.86
N MET A 41 -4.57 12.83 -14.45
CA MET A 41 -4.52 11.51 -15.08
C MET A 41 -4.94 10.41 -14.09
N ARG A 42 -5.88 9.57 -14.53
CA ARG A 42 -6.37 8.41 -13.79
C ARG A 42 -5.62 7.14 -14.17
N VAL A 43 -5.54 6.19 -13.25
CA VAL A 43 -4.91 4.89 -13.51
C VAL A 43 -5.61 4.13 -14.64
N ALA A 44 -6.92 4.33 -14.81
CA ALA A 44 -7.67 3.79 -15.94
C ALA A 44 -7.09 4.18 -17.31
N GLU A 45 -6.49 5.37 -17.43
CA GLU A 45 -5.89 5.84 -18.68
C GLU A 45 -4.59 5.10 -19.03
N LEU A 46 -3.98 4.42 -18.05
CA LEU A 46 -2.80 3.57 -18.24
C LEU A 46 -3.16 2.13 -18.64
N LEU A 47 -4.45 1.79 -18.68
CA LEU A 47 -4.92 0.49 -19.12
C LEU A 47 -4.98 0.41 -20.65
N ASN A 48 -4.92 -0.83 -21.16
CA ASN A 48 -5.18 -1.12 -22.56
C ASN A 48 -6.66 -0.88 -22.92
N ASN A 49 -6.99 -0.89 -24.22
CA ASN A 49 -8.35 -0.65 -24.70
C ASN A 49 -9.40 -1.62 -24.12
N GLU A 50 -8.98 -2.84 -23.76
CA GLU A 50 -9.86 -3.85 -23.16
C GLU A 50 -10.07 -3.63 -21.66
N GLY A 51 -9.21 -2.85 -21.00
CA GLY A 51 -9.23 -2.58 -19.56
C GLY A 51 -8.90 -3.81 -18.70
N ASN A 52 -8.23 -4.82 -19.26
CA ASN A 52 -7.85 -6.06 -18.57
C ASN A 52 -6.33 -6.17 -18.33
N GLY A 53 -5.58 -5.16 -18.74
CA GLY A 53 -4.13 -5.11 -18.61
C GLY A 53 -3.59 -3.71 -18.82
N TRP A 54 -2.28 -3.57 -18.68
CA TRP A 54 -1.57 -2.30 -18.82
C TRP A 54 -1.21 -1.98 -20.28
N ASP A 55 -1.25 -0.70 -20.63
CA ASP A 55 -0.73 -0.19 -21.89
C ASP A 55 0.77 0.09 -21.77
N LEU A 56 1.58 -0.81 -22.34
CA LEU A 56 3.04 -0.74 -22.26
C LEU A 56 3.63 0.55 -22.83
N GLN A 57 3.02 1.11 -23.89
CA GLN A 57 3.53 2.33 -24.52
C GLN A 57 3.35 3.53 -23.59
N LYS A 58 2.20 3.61 -22.91
CA LYS A 58 1.95 4.65 -21.91
C LYS A 58 2.86 4.49 -20.70
N LEU A 59 3.08 3.24 -20.24
CA LEU A 59 3.99 3.01 -19.12
C LEU A 59 5.42 3.45 -19.45
N GLN A 60 5.91 3.12 -20.66
CA GLN A 60 7.23 3.56 -21.13
C GLN A 60 7.36 5.08 -21.26
N ARG A 61 6.27 5.75 -21.62
CA ARG A 61 6.24 7.21 -21.77
C ARG A 61 6.28 7.95 -20.44
N TYR A 62 5.55 7.47 -19.44
CA TYR A 62 5.29 8.24 -18.21
C TYR A 62 6.10 7.79 -16.99
N PHE A 63 6.67 6.59 -16.99
CA PHE A 63 7.27 5.99 -15.80
C PHE A 63 8.73 5.62 -16.00
N LEU A 64 9.52 5.63 -14.91
CA LEU A 64 10.87 5.07 -14.89
C LEU A 64 10.82 3.54 -14.94
N PRO A 65 11.87 2.86 -15.44
CA PRO A 65 11.88 1.39 -15.55
C PRO A 65 11.53 0.67 -14.24
N VAL A 66 12.06 1.14 -13.10
CA VAL A 66 11.77 0.58 -11.78
C VAL A 66 10.28 0.69 -11.38
N GLU A 67 9.58 1.72 -11.86
CA GLU A 67 8.16 1.91 -11.61
C GLU A 67 7.33 1.06 -12.56
N GLN A 68 7.73 0.99 -13.84
CA GLN A 68 7.10 0.13 -14.83
C GLN A 68 7.06 -1.32 -14.36
N GLU A 69 8.18 -1.86 -13.87
CA GLU A 69 8.25 -3.22 -13.31
C GLU A 69 7.23 -3.45 -12.19
N ARG A 70 7.06 -2.47 -11.30
CA ARG A 70 6.12 -2.56 -10.17
C ARG A 70 4.67 -2.44 -10.61
N ILE A 71 4.39 -1.57 -11.58
CA ILE A 71 3.06 -1.40 -12.15
C ILE A 71 2.66 -2.68 -12.88
N LEU A 72 3.55 -3.25 -13.68
CA LEU A 72 3.32 -4.51 -14.38
C LEU A 72 3.08 -5.70 -13.45
N ALA A 73 3.63 -5.67 -12.24
CA ALA A 73 3.35 -6.67 -11.21
C ALA A 73 1.92 -6.57 -10.63
N ILE A 74 1.21 -5.46 -10.83
CA ILE A 74 -0.18 -5.30 -10.41
C ILE A 74 -1.08 -6.02 -11.42
N ARG A 75 -1.79 -7.06 -10.97
CA ARG A 75 -2.80 -7.74 -11.78
C ARG A 75 -4.08 -6.91 -11.85
N ILE A 76 -4.55 -6.65 -13.07
CA ILE A 76 -5.85 -6.04 -13.33
C ILE A 76 -6.90 -7.15 -13.42
N SER A 77 -8.01 -6.98 -12.69
CA SER A 77 -9.12 -7.93 -12.75
C SER A 77 -9.97 -7.65 -13.99
N SER A 78 -10.26 -8.68 -14.77
CA SER A 78 -11.20 -8.60 -15.90
C SER A 78 -12.63 -8.24 -15.49
N LEU A 79 -12.98 -8.44 -14.21
CA LEU A 79 -14.28 -8.06 -13.64
C LEU A 79 -14.41 -6.55 -13.38
N LYS A 80 -13.31 -5.79 -13.48
CA LYS A 80 -13.27 -4.32 -13.32
C LYS A 80 -14.01 -3.82 -12.06
N PRO A 81 -13.72 -4.37 -10.86
CA PRO A 81 -14.32 -3.87 -9.63
C PRO A 81 -13.90 -2.41 -9.38
N GLU A 82 -14.57 -1.74 -8.45
CA GLU A 82 -14.14 -0.41 -8.02
C GLU A 82 -12.79 -0.45 -7.29
N ASP A 83 -12.06 0.66 -7.35
CA ASP A 83 -10.81 0.83 -6.61
C ASP A 83 -11.09 0.85 -5.11
N SER A 84 -10.23 0.22 -4.31
CA SER A 84 -10.41 0.10 -2.86
C SER A 84 -9.14 0.43 -2.09
N TRP A 85 -9.26 0.83 -0.83
CA TRP A 85 -8.10 1.02 0.05
C TRP A 85 -7.67 -0.31 0.67
N CYS A 86 -6.38 -0.59 0.67
CA CYS A 86 -5.80 -1.74 1.35
C CYS A 86 -4.55 -1.38 2.15
N TRP A 87 -4.21 -2.20 3.14
CA TRP A 87 -3.01 -2.01 3.94
C TRP A 87 -1.79 -2.56 3.19
N GLU A 88 -0.72 -1.76 3.12
CA GLU A 88 0.52 -2.08 2.38
C GLU A 88 1.35 -3.19 3.05
N LEU A 89 1.06 -3.49 4.31
CA LEU A 89 1.93 -4.27 5.19
C LEU A 89 1.70 -5.78 5.16
N GLU A 90 0.69 -6.25 4.43
CA GLU A 90 0.40 -7.67 4.33
C GLU A 90 0.10 -8.06 2.88
N LYS A 91 0.80 -9.10 2.40
CA LYS A 91 0.68 -9.64 1.04
C LYS A 91 -0.77 -10.02 0.68
N ASP A 92 -1.60 -10.30 1.69
CA ASP A 92 -2.94 -10.84 1.52
C ASP A 92 -4.07 -9.90 2.02
N GLY A 93 -3.74 -8.71 2.53
CA GLY A 93 -4.74 -7.70 2.91
C GLY A 93 -5.61 -8.04 4.12
N VAL A 94 -5.32 -9.11 4.85
CA VAL A 94 -5.98 -9.47 6.12
C VAL A 94 -5.16 -8.93 7.28
N TYR A 95 -5.75 -8.12 8.16
CA TYR A 95 -5.08 -7.59 9.34
C TYR A 95 -4.88 -8.69 10.38
N SER A 96 -3.64 -9.10 10.64
CA SER A 96 -3.32 -10.02 11.74
C SER A 96 -2.51 -9.31 12.83
N VAL A 97 -2.89 -9.49 14.09
CA VAL A 97 -2.16 -8.97 15.28
C VAL A 97 -0.66 -9.32 15.23
N ARG A 98 -0.33 -10.43 14.55
CA ARG A 98 1.03 -10.94 14.34
C ARG A 98 1.91 -10.01 13.49
N SER A 99 1.37 -9.34 12.47
CA SER A 99 2.16 -8.42 11.62
C SER A 99 2.44 -7.10 12.33
N ALA A 100 1.48 -6.59 13.09
CA ALA A 100 1.63 -5.42 13.96
C ALA A 100 2.69 -5.68 15.02
N TYR A 101 2.68 -6.87 15.64
CA TYR A 101 3.69 -7.29 16.61
C TYR A 101 5.10 -7.34 16.02
N LYS A 102 5.29 -7.94 14.84
CA LYS A 102 6.60 -7.94 14.14
C LYS A 102 7.13 -6.54 13.86
N LYS A 103 6.24 -5.60 13.51
CA LYS A 103 6.63 -4.21 13.25
C LYS A 103 6.98 -3.43 14.50
N LEU A 104 6.28 -3.70 15.60
CA LEU A 104 6.61 -3.09 16.89
C LEU A 104 7.93 -3.64 17.43
N LEU A 105 8.22 -4.92 17.24
CA LEU A 105 9.51 -5.52 17.56
C LEU A 105 10.64 -4.93 16.71
N ALA A 106 10.50 -4.89 15.38
CA ALA A 106 11.53 -4.30 14.50
C ALA A 106 11.79 -2.81 14.79
N LYS A 107 10.78 -2.07 15.25
CA LYS A 107 10.93 -0.68 15.67
C LYS A 107 11.56 -0.54 17.07
N GLY A 108 11.39 -1.54 17.94
CA GLY A 108 12.06 -1.59 19.24
C GLY A 108 13.51 -2.06 19.16
N GLU A 109 13.86 -2.85 18.14
CA GLU A 109 15.23 -3.32 17.88
C GLU A 109 16.17 -2.20 17.41
N GLU A 110 15.64 -1.11 16.83
CA GLU A 110 16.45 0.10 16.55
C GLU A 110 16.79 0.90 17.82
N GLU A 111 16.16 0.62 18.97
CA GLU A 111 16.34 1.40 20.21
C GLU A 111 16.84 0.60 21.44
N ALA A 112 17.03 -0.72 21.38
CA ALA A 112 17.48 -1.47 22.55
C ALA A 112 18.25 -2.76 22.25
N GLU A 113 19.58 -2.66 22.30
CA GLU A 113 20.41 -3.75 22.80
C GLU A 113 20.07 -3.97 24.28
N GLN A 114 19.08 -4.83 24.57
CA GLN A 114 18.98 -5.68 25.77
C GLN A 114 17.54 -6.18 25.92
N SER A 115 17.40 -7.51 25.88
CA SER A 115 16.18 -8.23 26.24
C SER A 115 15.89 -8.02 27.72
N ASP A 116 15.02 -7.07 28.04
CA ASP A 116 14.56 -6.84 29.41
C ASP A 116 13.03 -6.91 29.49
N TYR A 117 12.53 -7.56 30.53
CA TYR A 117 11.11 -7.80 30.82
C TYR A 117 10.33 -6.46 30.93
N ALA A 118 11.05 -5.38 31.26
CA ALA A 118 10.57 -4.02 31.26
C ALA A 118 10.16 -3.51 29.86
N THR A 119 10.88 -3.93 28.81
CA THR A 119 10.62 -3.56 27.42
C THR A 119 9.35 -4.21 26.92
N GLU A 120 9.11 -5.49 27.27
CA GLU A 120 7.85 -6.18 26.97
C GLU A 120 6.67 -5.50 27.66
N LYS A 121 6.79 -5.11 28.93
CA LYS A 121 5.70 -4.43 29.66
C LYS A 121 5.38 -3.05 29.08
N LYS A 122 6.40 -2.30 28.62
CA LYS A 122 6.22 -1.03 27.90
C LYS A 122 5.54 -1.25 26.54
N LEU A 123 5.96 -2.26 25.79
CA LEU A 123 5.35 -2.66 24.52
C LEU A 123 3.88 -3.04 24.70
N TRP A 124 3.57 -3.87 25.71
CA TRP A 124 2.20 -4.25 26.05
C TRP A 124 1.36 -3.02 26.41
N ASN A 125 1.88 -2.12 27.24
CA ASN A 125 1.18 -0.88 27.55
C ASN A 125 0.95 0.01 26.32
N MET A 126 1.88 0.05 25.36
CA MET A 126 1.66 0.78 24.10
C MET A 126 0.61 0.10 23.22
N ILE A 127 0.62 -1.23 23.13
CA ILE A 127 -0.39 -1.99 22.37
C ILE A 127 -1.78 -1.77 22.96
N TRP A 128 -1.92 -1.83 24.29
CA TRP A 128 -3.19 -1.61 24.97
C TRP A 128 -3.67 -0.15 24.94
N LYS A 129 -2.75 0.82 24.83
CA LYS A 129 -3.07 2.26 24.71
C LYS A 129 -3.24 2.74 23.28
N ALA A 130 -2.73 2.00 22.29
CA ALA A 130 -2.99 2.28 20.89
C ALA A 130 -4.49 2.08 20.68
N ALA A 131 -5.20 3.17 20.41
CA ALA A 131 -6.63 3.16 20.13
C ALA A 131 -6.90 2.38 18.83
N VAL A 132 -6.92 1.06 18.93
CA VAL A 132 -7.34 0.15 17.87
C VAL A 132 -8.83 -0.10 18.07
N LEU A 133 -9.58 0.19 17.02
CA LEU A 133 -11.04 0.14 16.96
C LEU A 133 -11.58 -1.18 17.55
N PRO A 134 -12.66 -1.13 18.36
CA PRO A 134 -13.24 -2.32 18.97
C PRO A 134 -14.02 -3.09 17.91
N ARG A 135 -13.44 -4.20 17.45
CA ARG A 135 -14.10 -5.37 16.85
C ARG A 135 -12.94 -6.34 16.61
N VAL A 136 -12.70 -7.34 17.46
CA VAL A 136 -13.55 -8.51 17.66
C VAL A 136 -13.30 -9.09 19.06
N LYS A 137 -14.30 -9.03 19.95
CA LYS A 137 -14.47 -10.03 21.01
C LYS A 137 -15.35 -11.12 20.41
N ILE A 138 -14.76 -12.24 20.02
CA ILE A 138 -15.51 -13.50 19.89
C ILE A 138 -14.85 -14.44 20.88
N PHE A 139 -15.58 -14.71 21.95
CA PHE A 139 -15.31 -15.79 22.88
C PHE A 139 -15.68 -17.10 22.18
N PHE A 140 -14.78 -18.08 22.26
CA PHE A 140 -15.16 -19.47 22.44
C PHE A 140 -14.53 -19.94 23.75
#